data_AF-A0A0Q8E6S6-F1
#
_entry.id   AF-A0A0Q8E6S6-F1
#
_cell.length_a   1.000
_cell.length_b   1.000
_cell.length_c   1.000
_cell.angle_alpha   90.00
_cell.angle_beta   90.00
_cell.angle_gamma   90.00
#
_symmetry.space_group_name_H-M   'P 1'
#
loop_
_entity.id
_entity.type
_entity.pdbx_description
1 polymer ?
#
loop_
_entity_poly.entity_id
_entity_poly.type
_entity_poly.pdbx_seq_one_letter_code
_entity_poly.pdbx_strand_id
1 'polypeptide(L)'
;MPAMPSGIPACPDTSRRHRLAAQLADMIPGAATIRVSLTDPAQVWPHPHTIVQDEAGRSMELGRTTSRVAARWILRVWPGEDWARPHTFRLADATLTRSDSVAAERGR
;
A
#
# COMPACT_ATOMS: atom_id res chain seq x y z
N MET A 1 -6.92 -41.26 -21.18
CA MET A 1 -6.05 -40.26 -20.52
C MET A 1 -6.94 -39.12 -20.04
N PRO A 2 -7.18 -38.93 -18.73
CA PRO A 2 -7.95 -37.79 -18.25
C PRO A 2 -7.06 -36.55 -18.15
N ALA A 3 -7.57 -35.42 -18.62
CA ALA A 3 -6.90 -34.12 -18.57
C ALA A 3 -6.59 -33.74 -17.11
N MET A 4 -5.33 -33.44 -16.84
CA MET A 4 -4.89 -32.90 -15.56
C MET A 4 -5.57 -31.54 -15.36
N PRO A 5 -6.36 -31.33 -14.31
CA PRO A 5 -6.77 -29.98 -13.96
C PRO A 5 -5.50 -29.26 -13.50
N SER A 6 -4.97 -28.38 -14.34
CA SER A 6 -3.92 -27.43 -13.95
C SER A 6 -4.54 -26.38 -13.04
N GLY A 7 -5.03 -26.84 -11.88
CA GLY A 7 -5.36 -26.00 -10.75
C GLY A 7 -4.04 -25.61 -10.11
N ILE A 8 -3.34 -24.65 -10.71
CA ILE A 8 -2.45 -23.82 -9.90
C ILE A 8 -3.39 -23.19 -8.88
N PRO A 9 -3.32 -23.55 -7.57
CA PRO A 9 -4.11 -22.83 -6.60
C PRO A 9 -3.69 -21.38 -6.76
N ALA A 10 -4.62 -20.52 -7.19
CA ALA A 10 -4.41 -19.09 -7.27
C ALA A 10 -3.74 -18.72 -5.95
N CYS A 11 -2.45 -18.33 -6.02
CA CYS A 11 -1.61 -18.20 -4.84
C CYS A 11 -2.44 -17.54 -3.74
N PRO A 12 -2.54 -18.14 -2.54
CA PRO A 12 -3.42 -17.63 -1.51
C PRO A 12 -3.11 -16.15 -1.37
N ASP A 13 -4.14 -15.32 -1.32
CA ASP A 13 -4.00 -13.87 -1.46
C ASP A 13 -2.94 -13.30 -0.48
N THR A 14 -2.74 -13.98 0.65
CA THR A 14 -1.62 -13.82 1.58
C THR A 14 -0.24 -13.85 0.90
N SER A 15 0.08 -14.83 0.05
CA SER A 15 1.34 -14.88 -0.71
C SER A 15 1.51 -13.69 -1.65
N ARG A 16 0.43 -13.17 -2.25
CA ARG A 16 0.48 -11.97 -3.09
C ARG A 16 0.81 -10.73 -2.26
N ARG A 17 0.19 -10.59 -1.08
CA ARG A 17 0.44 -9.48 -0.15
C ARG A 17 1.88 -9.49 0.38
N HIS A 18 2.39 -10.65 0.79
CA HIS A 18 3.78 -10.78 1.27
C HIS A 18 4.79 -10.48 0.15
N ARG A 19 4.52 -10.93 -1.07
CA ARG A 19 5.36 -10.59 -2.23
C ARG A 19 5.31 -9.10 -2.55
N LEU A 20 4.17 -8.44 -2.38
CA LEU A 20 4.08 -6.99 -2.51
C LEU A 20 4.92 -6.30 -1.43
N ALA A 21 4.83 -6.74 -0.17
CA ALA A 21 5.61 -6.19 0.92
C ALA A 21 7.12 -6.28 0.66
N ALA A 22 7.60 -7.44 0.22
CA ALA A 22 9.01 -7.63 -0.14
C ALA A 22 9.47 -6.69 -1.26
N GLN A 23 8.67 -6.53 -2.33
CA GLN A 23 9.01 -5.62 -3.43
C GLN A 23 8.97 -4.14 -3.02
N LEU A 24 8.07 -3.76 -2.12
CA LEU A 24 8.01 -2.39 -1.61
C LEU A 24 9.17 -2.09 -0.66
N ALA A 25 9.59 -3.06 0.16
CA ALA A 25 10.76 -2.93 1.02
C ALA A 25 12.08 -2.84 0.22
N ASP A 26 12.17 -3.57 -0.89
CA ASP A 26 13.30 -3.48 -1.84
C ASP A 26 13.35 -2.12 -2.54
N MET A 27 12.19 -1.64 -3.03
CA MET A 27 12.09 -0.34 -3.71
C MET A 27 12.25 0.86 -2.77
N ILE A 28 11.84 0.72 -1.50
CA ILE A 28 11.83 1.79 -0.51
C ILE A 28 12.53 1.28 0.75
N PRO A 29 13.87 1.25 0.76
CA PRO A 29 14.62 0.79 1.92
C PRO A 29 14.34 1.70 3.13
N GLY A 30 14.02 1.10 4.28
CA GLY A 30 13.63 1.80 5.49
C GLY A 30 12.15 2.13 5.61
N ALA A 31 11.32 1.82 4.60
CA ALA A 31 9.87 1.95 4.78
C ALA A 31 9.35 0.88 5.75
N ALA A 32 8.55 1.30 6.72
CA ALA A 32 7.82 0.40 7.61
C ALA A 32 6.31 0.42 7.32
N THR A 33 5.76 1.60 7.03
CA THR A 33 4.34 1.76 6.73
C THR A 33 4.12 2.68 5.53
N ILE A 34 3.11 2.35 4.73
CA ILE A 34 2.73 3.08 3.53
C ILE A 34 1.25 3.42 3.62
N ARG A 35 0.93 4.70 3.80
CA ARG A 35 -0.44 5.21 3.80
C ARG A 35 -0.83 5.63 2.38
N VAL A 36 -1.93 5.09 1.88
CA VAL A 36 -2.47 5.38 0.54
C VAL A 36 -3.89 5.91 0.66
N SER A 37 -4.20 6.98 -0.08
CA SER A 37 -5.56 7.49 -0.26
C SER A 37 -5.76 8.00 -1.68
N LEU A 38 -6.97 7.84 -2.22
CA LEU A 38 -7.41 8.50 -3.46
C LEU A 38 -8.12 9.82 -3.21
N THR A 39 -8.42 10.12 -1.94
CA THR A 39 -9.09 11.35 -1.53
C THR A 39 -8.32 11.92 -0.35
N ASP A 40 -7.89 13.17 -0.48
CA ASP A 40 -7.41 13.94 0.65
C ASP A 40 -8.55 14.89 1.09
N PRO A 41 -8.86 14.99 2.40
CA PRO A 41 -9.94 15.86 2.87
C PRO A 41 -9.67 17.35 2.59
N ALA A 42 -8.43 17.75 2.31
CA ALA A 42 -8.08 19.13 1.96
C ALA A 42 -8.08 19.39 0.45
N GLN A 43 -7.80 18.40 -0.40
CA GLN A 43 -7.78 18.56 -1.87
C GLN A 43 -8.18 17.29 -2.64
N VAL A 44 -9.09 17.42 -3.61
CA VAL A 44 -9.40 16.34 -4.57
C VAL A 44 -8.24 16.22 -5.57
N TRP A 45 -7.34 15.28 -5.34
CA TRP A 45 -6.25 15.01 -6.28
C TRP A 45 -6.70 14.02 -7.36
N PRO A 46 -6.36 14.25 -8.65
CA PRO A 46 -6.59 13.28 -9.72
C PRO A 46 -5.65 12.07 -9.66
N HIS A 47 -4.75 12.01 -8.67
CA HIS A 47 -3.72 10.99 -8.52
C HIS A 47 -3.67 10.47 -7.07
N PRO A 48 -3.32 9.18 -6.87
CA PRO A 48 -3.19 8.63 -5.53
C PRO A 48 -2.16 9.39 -4.70
N HIS A 49 -2.56 9.77 -3.49
CA HIS A 49 -1.69 10.34 -2.48
C HIS A 49 -1.05 9.21 -1.67
N THR A 50 0.24 9.34 -1.36
CA THR A 50 0.98 8.31 -0.63
C THR A 50 1.96 8.94 0.33
N ILE A 51 1.87 8.56 1.59
CA ILE A 51 2.80 8.92 2.65
C ILE A 51 3.49 7.64 3.07
N VAL A 52 4.82 7.65 3.10
CA VAL A 52 5.61 6.52 3.58
C VAL A 52 6.28 6.92 4.87
N GLN A 53 6.24 6.04 5.87
CA GLN A 53 6.89 6.26 7.16
C GLN A 53 7.85 5.12 7.46
N ASP A 54 8.96 5.49 8.08
CA ASP A 54 9.93 4.57 8.67
C ASP A 54 9.40 3.91 9.96
N GLU A 55 10.13 2.93 10.50
CA GLU A 55 9.81 2.27 11.78
C GLU A 55 9.68 3.26 12.94
N ALA A 56 10.41 4.37 12.91
CA ALA A 56 10.28 5.46 13.88
C ALA A 56 9.01 6.31 13.70
N GLY A 57 8.15 6.01 12.72
CA GLY A 57 6.95 6.79 12.41
C GLY A 57 7.24 8.13 11.72
N ARG A 58 8.45 8.30 11.16
CA ARG A 58 8.84 9.52 10.46
C ARG A 58 8.45 9.45 8.99
N SER A 59 7.72 10.46 8.50
CA SER A 59 7.43 10.62 7.07
C SER A 59 8.73 10.71 6.26
N MET A 60 8.89 9.80 5.31
CA MET A 60 9.99 9.74 4.37
C MET A 60 9.57 10.45 3.08
N GLU A 61 10.38 11.41 2.65
CA GLU A 61 10.14 12.06 1.36
C GLU A 61 10.58 11.10 0.24
N LEU A 62 9.63 10.73 -0.62
CA LEU A 62 9.89 9.88 -1.78
C LEU A 62 9.62 10.62 -3.08
N GLY A 63 10.36 10.25 -4.13
CA GLY A 63 10.09 10.72 -5.47
C GLY A 63 8.66 10.39 -5.90
N ARG A 64 7.97 11.35 -6.54
CA ARG A 64 6.56 11.19 -6.97
C ARG A 64 6.31 9.92 -7.79
N THR A 65 7.28 9.48 -8.59
CA THR A 65 7.19 8.25 -9.38
C THR A 65 7.10 7.03 -8.48
N THR A 66 8.00 6.90 -7.50
CA THR A 66 8.04 5.78 -6.54
C THR A 66 6.76 5.72 -5.72
N SER A 67 6.29 6.86 -5.20
CA SER A 67 5.04 6.96 -4.46
C SER A 67 3.84 6.49 -5.30
N ARG A 68 3.74 6.92 -6.57
CA ARG A 68 2.66 6.49 -7.47
C ARG A 68 2.72 5.02 -7.82
N VAL A 69 3.92 4.47 -8.04
CA VAL A 69 4.11 3.04 -8.31
C VAL A 69 3.68 2.23 -7.10
N ALA A 70 4.14 2.60 -5.89
CA ALA A 70 3.77 1.95 -4.65
C ALA A 70 2.25 1.95 -4.42
N ALA A 71 1.60 3.12 -4.51
CA ALA A 71 0.15 3.22 -4.42
C ALA A 71 -0.56 2.32 -5.43
N ARG A 72 -0.16 2.37 -6.71
CA ARG A 72 -0.85 1.61 -7.76
C ARG A 72 -0.70 0.10 -7.59
N TRP A 73 0.43 -0.36 -7.04
CA TRP A 73 0.61 -1.77 -6.69
C TRP A 73 -0.28 -2.18 -5.51
N ILE A 74 -0.39 -1.34 -4.48
CA ILE A 74 -1.28 -1.55 -3.34
C ILE A 74 -2.75 -1.59 -3.82
N LEU A 75 -3.21 -0.59 -4.57
CA LEU A 75 -4.57 -0.54 -5.15
C LEU A 75 -4.92 -1.80 -5.95
N ARG A 76 -3.94 -2.38 -6.67
CA ARG A 76 -4.14 -3.59 -7.48
C ARG A 76 -4.28 -4.86 -6.64
N VAL A 77 -3.66 -4.92 -5.46
CA VAL A 77 -3.77 -6.09 -4.56
C VAL A 77 -5.10 -6.07 -3.80
N TRP A 78 -5.64 -4.89 -3.49
CA TRP A 78 -6.95 -4.74 -2.84
C TRP A 78 -7.94 -3.91 -3.70
N PRO A 79 -8.48 -4.49 -4.78
CA PRO A 79 -9.38 -3.76 -5.68
C PRO A 79 -10.76 -3.47 -5.07
N GLY A 80 -11.16 -4.19 -4.01
CA GLY A 80 -12.46 -4.05 -3.37
C GLY A 80 -12.52 -3.08 -2.19
N GLU A 81 -11.38 -2.49 -1.79
CA GLU A 81 -11.33 -1.57 -0.65
C GLU A 81 -11.81 -0.16 -1.03
N ASP A 82 -12.38 0.54 -0.06
CA ASP A 82 -12.86 1.91 -0.22
C ASP A 82 -11.73 2.93 -0.11
N TRP A 83 -11.01 3.16 -1.21
CA TRP A 83 -9.86 4.07 -1.26
C TRP A 83 -10.20 5.55 -1.11
N ALA A 84 -11.49 5.90 -0.96
CA ALA A 84 -11.92 7.22 -0.51
C ALA A 84 -11.41 7.52 0.91
N ARG A 85 -11.16 6.48 1.71
CA ARG A 85 -10.54 6.60 3.03
C ARG A 85 -9.05 6.27 2.97
N PRO A 86 -8.23 6.89 3.84
CA PRO A 86 -6.84 6.52 3.97
C PRO A 86 -6.70 5.09 4.51
N HIS A 87 -5.86 4.30 3.87
CA HIS A 87 -5.47 2.95 4.32
C HIS A 87 -3.98 2.92 4.57
N THR A 88 -3.56 2.31 5.69
CA THR A 88 -2.15 2.10 6.01
C THR A 88 -1.78 0.65 5.78
N PHE A 89 -0.84 0.43 4.88
CA PHE A 89 -0.20 -0.84 4.64
C PHE A 89 1.05 -0.98 5.50
N ARG A 90 1.11 -2.03 6.33
CA ARG A 90 2.29 -2.38 7.12
C ARG A 90 3.11 -3.42 6.37
N LEU A 91 4.39 -3.10 6.16
CA LEU A 91 5.31 -3.97 5.43
C LEU A 91 5.70 -5.21 6.23
N ALA A 92 5.83 -5.09 7.55
CA ALA A 92 6.21 -6.20 8.46
C ALA A 92 5.26 -7.41 8.36
N ASP A 93 3.96 -7.17 8.45
CA ASP A 93 2.93 -8.23 8.45
C ASP A 93 2.15 -8.32 7.12
N ALA A 94 2.58 -7.57 6.09
CA ALA A 94 1.87 -7.45 4.81
C ALA A 94 0.35 -7.20 4.96
N THR A 95 -0.02 -6.40 5.96
CA THR A 95 -1.41 -6.18 6.37
C THR A 95 -1.84 -4.77 6.03
N LEU A 96 -3.04 -4.66 5.44
CA LEU A 96 -3.68 -3.39 5.15
C LEU A 96 -4.70 -3.11 6.26
N THR A 97 -4.57 -1.97 6.91
CA THR A 97 -5.51 -1.50 7.93
C THR A 97 -6.15 -0.21 7.44
N ARG A 98 -7.47 -0.10 7.57
CA ARG A 98 -8.15 1.17 7.37
C ARG A 98 -7.68 2.15 8.45
N SER A 99 -7.12 3.28 8.03
CA SER A 99 -6.70 4.35 8.92
C SER A 99 -7.81 5.37 9.00
N ASP A 100 -8.79 5.12 9.88
CA ASP A 100 -9.84 6.09 10.21
C ASP A 100 -9.27 7.29 10.99
N SER A 101 -8.08 7.13 11.56
CA SER A 101 -7.37 8.21 12.23
C SER A 101 -6.81 9.20 11.21
N VAL A 102 -7.38 10.40 11.21
CA VAL A 102 -6.66 11.67 10.99
C VAL A 102 -5.52 11.72 12.01
N ALA A 103 -4.49 10.91 11.82
CA ALA A 103 -3.23 11.07 12.52
C ALA A 103 -2.53 12.26 11.84
N ALA A 104 -2.86 13.44 12.37
CA ALA A 104 -2.06 14.65 12.41
C ALA A 104 -0.74 14.61 11.62
N GLU A 105 -0.79 14.97 10.34
CA GLU A 105 0.33 15.72 9.74
C GLU A 105 -0.09 17.19 9.69
N ARG A 106 -0.19 17.81 10.88
CA ARG A 106 0.08 19.25 11.01
C ARG A 106 1.58 19.41 10.88
N GLY A 107 2.02 19.63 9.64
CA GLY A 107 3.39 19.92 9.29
C GLY A 107 3.49 21.13 8.37
N ARG A 108 2.86 22.24 8.73
CA ARG A 108 3.34 23.61 8.44
C ARG A 108 2.62 24.62 9.33
#